data_AF-A0A2R6PLY3-F1
#
_entry.id   AF-A0A2R6PLY3-F1
#
_cell.length_a   1.000
_cell.length_b   1.000
_cell.length_c   1.000
_cell.angle_alpha   90.00
_cell.angle_beta   90.00
_cell.angle_gamma   90.00
#
_symmetry.space_group_name_H-M   'P 1'
#
loop_
_entity.id
_entity.type
_entity.pdbx_description
1 polymer ?
#
loop_
_entity_poly.entity_id
_entity_poly.type
_entity_poly.pdbx_seq_one_letter_code
_entity_poly.pdbx_strand_id
1 'polypeptide(L)'
;MTKRYAVLQKKLEELESSLALVFSLSPETTACHHLLSDDFHKRFLFLTNLLQAEIASHPSKPRHLAHIAHRLTQLESAFCDWDLHLTDSNHLDAVSTFSFTESCLDEDG
;
A
#
# COMPACT_ATOMS: atom_id res chain seq x y z
N MET A 1 -6.15 -13.71 27.15
CA MET A 1 -5.67 -13.55 25.76
C MET A 1 -4.50 -14.50 25.53
N THR A 2 -4.47 -15.20 24.40
CA THR A 2 -3.35 -16.09 24.06
C THR A 2 -2.11 -15.26 23.72
N LYS A 3 -0.91 -15.76 24.00
CA LYS A 3 0.35 -15.07 23.65
C LYS A 3 0.43 -14.73 22.15
N ARG A 4 -0.17 -15.56 21.29
CA ARG A 4 -0.19 -15.39 19.84
C ARG A 4 -1.09 -14.23 19.39
N TYR A 5 -2.25 -14.07 20.03
CA TYR A 5 -3.11 -12.90 19.78
C TYR A 5 -2.37 -11.58 20.08
N ALA A 6 -1.65 -11.50 21.21
CA ALA A 6 -0.89 -10.31 21.56
C ALA A 6 0.20 -9.97 20.52
N VAL A 7 0.83 -10.99 19.91
CA VAL A 7 1.80 -10.79 18.83
C VAL A 7 1.14 -10.26 17.57
N LEU A 8 -0.01 -10.83 17.17
CA LEU A 8 -0.78 -10.36 16.01
C LEU A 8 -1.24 -8.91 16.19
N GLN A 9 -1.79 -8.59 17.35
CA GLN A 9 -2.23 -7.24 17.66
C GLN A 9 -1.07 -6.23 17.61
N LYS A 10 0.06 -6.56 18.25
CA LYS A 10 1.25 -5.70 18.22
C LYS A 10 1.76 -5.47 16.79
N LYS A 11 1.79 -6.52 15.96
CA LYS A 11 2.20 -6.43 14.55
C LYS A 11 1.25 -5.56 13.73
N LEU A 12 -0.05 -5.62 14.01
CA LEU A 12 -1.04 -4.74 13.40
C LEU A 12 -0.82 -3.27 13.80
N GLU A 13 -0.62 -2.99 15.10
CA GLU A 13 -0.35 -1.64 15.61
C GLU A 13 0.95 -1.04 15.02
N GLU A 14 1.99 -1.86 14.87
CA GLU A 14 3.25 -1.50 14.20
C GLU A 14 3.01 -1.11 12.72
N LEU A 15 2.17 -1.89 12.02
CA LEU A 15 1.82 -1.63 10.63
C LEU A 15 1.00 -0.35 10.48
N GLU A 16 -0.01 -0.15 11.34
CA GLU A 16 -0.83 1.06 11.38
C GLU A 16 0.01 2.32 11.61
N SER A 17 0.93 2.26 12.57
CA SER A 17 1.83 3.38 12.86
C SER A 17 2.76 3.70 11.69
N SER A 18 3.26 2.66 11.01
CA SER A 18 4.12 2.81 9.84
C SER A 18 3.34 3.43 8.66
N LEU A 19 2.11 2.99 8.42
CA LEU A 19 1.25 3.55 7.37
C LEU A 19 0.85 4.98 7.66
N ALA A 20 0.52 5.31 8.91
CA ALA A 20 0.20 6.68 9.31
C ALA A 20 1.37 7.64 9.03
N LEU A 21 2.61 7.20 9.28
CA LEU A 21 3.80 7.96 8.91
C LEU A 21 3.90 8.13 7.40
N VAL A 22 3.74 7.06 6.63
CA VAL A 22 3.82 7.12 5.16
C VAL A 22 2.76 8.02 4.55
N PHE A 23 1.52 7.94 5.02
CA PHE A 23 0.43 8.82 4.56
C PHE A 23 0.65 10.28 4.92
N SER A 24 1.53 10.59 5.89
CA SER A 24 1.90 11.96 6.23
C SER A 24 3.06 12.52 5.39
N LEU A 25 3.74 11.69 4.61
CA LEU A 25 4.85 12.12 3.75
C LEU A 25 4.32 12.81 2.49
N SER A 26 5.01 13.87 2.06
CA SER A 26 4.73 14.52 0.77
C SER A 26 5.13 13.59 -0.38
N PRO A 27 4.40 13.56 -1.51
CA PRO A 27 4.79 12.82 -2.71
C PRO A 27 6.26 13.06 -3.11
N GLU A 28 6.74 14.31 -2.97
CA GLU A 28 8.12 14.73 -3.27
C GLU A 28 9.18 14.05 -2.40
N THR A 29 8.85 13.70 -1.15
CA THR A 29 9.74 12.94 -0.25
C THR A 29 9.75 11.44 -0.55
N THR A 30 8.91 10.98 -1.49
CA THR A 30 8.69 9.55 -1.78
C THR A 30 9.49 9.09 -3.01
N ALA A 31 10.71 9.62 -3.21
CA ALA A 31 11.59 9.19 -4.29
C ALA A 31 11.89 7.67 -4.30
N CYS A 32 11.72 7.00 -3.15
CA CYS A 32 11.85 5.55 -2.99
C CYS A 32 10.50 4.83 -2.82
N HIS A 33 9.42 5.37 -3.41
CA HIS A 33 8.06 4.83 -3.36
C HIS A 33 7.99 3.32 -3.63
N HIS A 34 8.66 2.84 -4.67
CA HIS A 34 8.65 1.42 -5.03
C HIS A 34 9.24 0.52 -3.94
N LEU A 35 10.32 0.95 -3.27
CA LEU A 35 10.92 0.20 -2.16
C LEU A 35 10.01 0.17 -0.94
N LEU A 36 9.34 1.29 -0.65
CA LEU A 36 8.34 1.35 0.41
C LEU A 36 7.17 0.43 0.07
N SER A 37 6.69 0.47 -1.17
CA SER A 37 5.55 -0.33 -1.61
C SER A 37 5.81 -1.83 -1.50
N ASP A 38 6.98 -2.28 -1.95
CA ASP A 38 7.40 -3.66 -1.80
C ASP A 38 7.51 -4.10 -0.33
N ASP A 39 8.00 -3.22 0.55
CA ASP A 39 8.10 -3.51 1.98
C ASP A 39 6.72 -3.65 2.63
N PHE A 40 5.79 -2.75 2.33
CA PHE A 40 4.41 -2.82 2.86
C PHE A 40 3.68 -4.04 2.34
N HIS A 41 3.77 -4.37 1.04
CA HIS A 41 3.19 -5.60 0.49
C HIS A 41 3.68 -6.85 1.23
N LYS A 42 4.99 -6.95 1.49
CA LYS A 42 5.56 -8.07 2.27
C LYS A 42 5.02 -8.12 3.70
N ARG A 43 4.87 -6.97 4.35
CA ARG A 43 4.31 -6.88 5.71
C ARG A 43 2.84 -7.30 5.75
N PHE A 44 2.02 -6.84 4.80
CA PHE A 44 0.62 -7.27 4.67
C PHE A 44 0.53 -8.78 4.47
N LEU A 45 1.29 -9.33 3.51
CA LEU A 45 1.31 -10.76 3.24
C LEU A 45 1.72 -11.58 4.48
N PHE A 46 2.75 -11.14 5.20
CA PHE A 46 3.19 -11.80 6.42
C PHE A 46 2.10 -11.82 7.50
N LEU A 47 1.46 -10.67 7.75
CA LEU A 47 0.38 -10.53 8.74
C LEU A 47 -0.85 -11.35 8.36
N THR A 48 -1.22 -11.37 7.08
CA THR A 48 -2.32 -12.19 6.54
C THR A 48 -2.05 -13.68 6.76
N ASN A 49 -0.85 -14.14 6.42
CA ASN A 49 -0.46 -15.55 6.61
C ASN A 49 -0.47 -15.93 8.10
N LEU A 50 0.05 -15.06 8.97
CA LEU A 50 0.05 -15.28 10.41
C LEU A 50 -1.37 -15.35 10.98
N LEU A 51 -2.27 -14.46 10.53
CA LEU A 51 -3.66 -14.44 10.95
C LEU A 51 -4.41 -15.69 10.47
N GLN A 52 -4.19 -16.11 9.22
CA GLN A 52 -4.78 -17.33 8.68
C GLN A 52 -4.34 -18.57 9.47
N ALA A 53 -3.04 -18.67 9.80
CA ALA A 53 -2.53 -19.75 10.64
C ALA A 53 -3.18 -19.76 12.03
N GLU A 54 -3.35 -18.58 12.64
CA GLU A 54 -4.02 -18.47 13.94
C GLU A 54 -5.49 -18.87 13.86
N ILE A 55 -6.23 -18.42 12.84
CA ILE A 55 -7.63 -18.82 12.59
C ILE A 55 -7.74 -20.33 12.39
N ALA A 56 -6.86 -20.93 11.59
CA ALA A 56 -6.84 -22.37 11.32
C ALA A 56 -6.55 -23.19 12.60
N SER A 57 -5.74 -22.65 13.51
CA SER A 57 -5.44 -23.30 14.80
C SER A 57 -6.56 -23.18 15.85
N HIS A 58 -7.58 -22.34 15.61
CA HIS A 58 -8.68 -22.10 16.54
C HIS A 58 -10.05 -22.47 15.92
N PRO A 59 -10.57 -23.69 16.14
CA PRO A 59 -11.82 -24.15 15.53
C PRO A 59 -13.05 -23.32 15.94
N SER A 60 -12.97 -22.61 17.07
CA SER A 60 -14.03 -21.72 17.56
C SER A 60 -14.10 -20.36 16.85
N LYS A 61 -13.18 -20.05 15.93
CA LYS A 61 -13.11 -18.79 15.16
C LYS A 61 -13.39 -17.54 16.00
N PRO A 62 -12.45 -17.14 16.86
CA PRO A 62 -12.67 -16.05 17.80
C PRO A 62 -13.02 -14.73 17.12
N ARG A 63 -14.02 -14.00 17.66
CA ARG A 63 -14.45 -12.68 17.15
C ARG A 63 -13.31 -11.66 17.02
N HIS A 64 -12.30 -11.74 17.89
CA HIS A 64 -11.16 -10.84 17.84
C HIS A 64 -10.26 -11.08 16.61
N LEU A 65 -10.16 -12.31 16.09
CA LEU A 65 -9.42 -12.58 14.86
C LEU A 65 -10.18 -12.04 13.63
N ALA A 66 -11.52 -12.11 13.66
CA ALA A 66 -12.33 -11.47 12.62
C ALA A 66 -12.17 -9.94 12.63
N HIS A 67 -12.05 -9.32 13.81
CA HIS A 67 -11.76 -7.89 13.91
C HIS A 67 -10.39 -7.54 13.33
N ILE A 68 -9.35 -8.33 13.63
CA ILE A 68 -8.02 -8.13 13.04
C ILE A 68 -8.06 -8.29 11.51
N ALA A 69 -8.76 -9.31 10.99
CA ALA A 69 -8.92 -9.52 9.55
C ALA A 69 -9.54 -8.29 8.87
N HIS A 70 -10.66 -7.81 9.43
CA HIS A 70 -11.35 -6.65 8.90
C HIS A 70 -10.44 -5.42 8.90
N ARG A 71 -9.71 -5.18 9.99
CA ARG A 71 -8.82 -4.02 10.10
C ARG A 71 -7.66 -4.11 9.11
N LEU A 72 -7.08 -5.29 8.93
CA LEU A 72 -6.00 -5.53 7.99
C LEU A 72 -6.45 -5.23 6.55
N THR A 73 -7.64 -5.69 6.14
CA THR A 73 -8.21 -5.40 4.82
C THR A 73 -8.44 -3.90 4.60
N GLN A 74 -8.90 -3.17 5.61
CA GLN A 74 -9.08 -1.72 5.50
C GLN A 74 -7.75 -0.99 5.27
N LEU A 75 -6.69 -1.41 5.98
CA LEU A 75 -5.36 -0.82 5.83
C LEU A 75 -4.75 -1.15 4.47
N GLU A 76 -4.93 -2.38 3.98
CA GLU A 76 -4.44 -2.81 2.67
C GLU A 76 -5.12 -2.01 1.56
N SER A 77 -6.44 -1.84 1.61
CA SER A 77 -7.17 -1.00 0.66
C SER A 77 -6.66 0.44 0.66
N ALA A 78 -6.53 1.07 1.84
CA ALA A 78 -6.05 2.45 1.94
C ALA A 78 -4.61 2.60 1.43
N PHE A 79 -3.78 1.58 1.65
CA PHE A 79 -2.41 1.54 1.15
C PHE A 79 -2.38 1.41 -0.39
N CYS A 80 -3.18 0.52 -0.97
CA CYS A 80 -3.29 0.40 -2.43
C CYS A 80 -3.77 1.69 -3.09
N ASP A 81 -4.75 2.37 -2.51
CA ASP A 81 -5.23 3.66 -3.02
C ASP A 81 -4.10 4.71 -3.02
N TRP A 82 -3.33 4.79 -1.93
CA TRP A 82 -2.17 5.68 -1.82
C TRP A 82 -1.08 5.35 -2.86
N ASP A 83 -0.76 4.07 -3.05
CA ASP A 83 0.26 3.57 -3.98
C ASP A 83 -0.11 3.89 -5.45
N LEU A 84 -1.38 3.74 -5.81
CA LEU A 84 -1.90 4.11 -7.12
C LEU A 84 -1.81 5.62 -7.37
N HIS A 85 -2.22 6.45 -6.41
CA HIS A 85 -2.15 7.90 -6.52
C HIS A 85 -0.71 8.41 -6.72
N LEU A 86 0.27 7.78 -6.06
CA LEU A 86 1.67 8.14 -6.25
C LEU A 86 2.22 7.71 -7.61
N THR A 87 1.79 6.54 -8.10
CA THR A 87 2.20 6.03 -9.41
C THR A 87 1.67 6.92 -10.55
N ASP A 88 0.40 7.34 -10.48
CA ASP A 88 -0.22 8.23 -11.47
C ASP A 88 0.40 9.63 -11.47
N SER A 89 0.73 10.17 -10.28
CA SER A 89 1.38 11.48 -10.15
C SER A 89 2.76 11.52 -10.82
N ASN A 90 3.55 10.45 -10.71
CA ASN A 90 4.88 10.36 -11.33
C ASN A 90 4.82 10.23 -12.86
N HIS A 91 3.71 9.77 -13.43
CA HIS A 91 3.58 9.63 -14.88
C HIS A 91 3.30 10.97 -15.57
N LEU A 92 2.58 11.89 -14.92
CA LEU A 92 2.20 13.18 -15.49
C LEU A 92 3.36 14.17 -15.63
N ASP A 93 4.37 14.11 -14.74
CA ASP A 93 5.57 14.95 -14.85
C ASP A 93 6.53 14.52 -15.98
N ALA A 94 6.34 13.34 -16.57
CA ALA A 94 7.12 12.86 -17.71
C ALA A 94 6.50 13.21 -19.08
N VAL A 95 5.28 13.77 -19.13
CA VAL A 95 4.55 14.07 -20.38
C VAL A 95 4.20 15.56 -20.48
N SER A 96 5.21 16.43 -20.40
CA SER A 96 5.07 17.86 -20.72
C SER A 96 6.17 18.37 -21.66
N THR A 97 6.56 17.58 -22.67
CA THR A 97 7.41 18.06 -23.77
C THR A 97 7.13 17.40 -25.12
N PHE A 98 5.87 17.18 -25.46
CA PHE A 98 5.50 16.99 -26.88
C PHE A 98 4.41 17.97 -27.28
N SER A 99 4.80 19.25 -27.31
CA SER A 99 4.11 20.22 -28.18
C SER A 99 4.44 19.80 -29.62
N PHE A 100 3.52 19.05 -30.22
CA PHE A 100 3.49 18.82 -31.66
C PHE A 100 3.33 20.16 -32.37
N THR A 101 4.45 20.73 -32.84
CA THR A 101 4.44 21.77 -33.86
C THR A 101 5.53 21.46 -34.87
N GLU A 102 5.20 20.60 -35.84
CA GLU A 102 5.81 20.69 -37.17
C GLU A 102 4.83 20.11 -38.19
N SER A 103 3.87 20.94 -38.59
CA SER A 103 3.11 20.72 -39.81
C SER A 103 4.03 21.10 -40.98
N CYS A 104 4.65 20.12 -41.62
CA CYS A 104 5.22 20.28 -42.95
C CYS A 104 4.09 20.66 -43.91
N LEU A 105 4.17 21.88 -44.46
CA LEU A 105 3.47 22.26 -45.68
C LEU A 105 4.58 22.66 -46.66
N ASP A 106 4.89 21.74 -47.56
CA ASP A 106 5.72 21.99 -48.72
C ASP A 106 5.04 23.04 -49.61
N GLU A 107 5.80 24.08 -49.99
CA GLU A 107 5.39 25.13 -50.93
C GLU A 107 5.72 24.66 -52.35
N ASP A 108 4.69 24.57 -53.20
CA ASP A 108 4.77 24.22 -54.62
C ASP A 108 5.35 25.40 -55.44
N GLY A 109 6.34 25.12 -56.30
CA GLY A 109 6.97 26.07 -57.21
C GLY A 109 7.60 25.39 -58.41
#